data_AF-A0A351JNE1-F1
#
_entry.id   AF-A0A351JNE1-F1
#
_cell.length_a   1.000
_cell.length_b   1.000
_cell.length_c   1.000
_cell.angle_alpha   90.00
_cell.angle_beta   90.00
_cell.angle_gamma   90.00
#
_symmetry.space_group_name_H-M   'P 1'
#
loop_
_entity.id
_entity.type
_entity.pdbx_description
1 polymer ?
#
loop_
_entity_poly.entity_id
_entity_poly.type
_entity_poly.pdbx_seq_one_letter_code
_entity_poly.pdbx_strand_id
1 'polypeptide(L)'
;MPERKVFREYLDTLSRTLTQGDATEESLYPALSEFLSQYAAATDRSQVHVTVLPKKTEAGNPDFRVWDGRQHVVGYIEAKAPTTENLEPVAETEQLRRYLSTFPNLILTNFFEFRLYRNGELVGKARLARPFVATKLGARPPLEQVDEVQTLLEQFFAFSLPKAYSAESLATALAVRTRFLRDEVVAEELAQEQEKGRGHLLGFYEAFQKHLIAGLTLDGFADLYAQTIAYGLFAARVRAGEGFTGRAAFDAIPHTICILRDMFQFVSLGDLPKPLEWIVDD
;
A
#
# COMPACT_ATOMS: atom_id res chain seq x y z
N MET A 1 1.76 17.81 27.51
CA MET A 1 2.79 17.36 26.55
C MET A 1 2.30 17.67 25.14
N PRO A 2 3.18 18.09 24.22
CA PRO A 2 2.83 18.47 22.85
C PRO A 2 1.99 17.39 22.13
N GLU A 3 2.28 16.12 22.38
CA GLU A 3 1.61 14.95 21.78
C GLU A 3 0.10 14.88 22.13
N ARG A 4 -0.29 15.08 23.39
CA ARG A 4 -1.72 15.12 23.81
C ARG A 4 -2.53 16.25 23.17
N LYS A 5 -1.87 17.29 22.65
CA LYS A 5 -2.55 18.36 21.91
C LYS A 5 -2.96 17.86 20.51
N VAL A 6 -2.05 17.18 19.81
CA VAL A 6 -2.26 16.58 18.48
C VAL A 6 -3.46 15.63 18.48
N PHE A 7 -3.58 14.74 19.47
CA PHE A 7 -4.73 13.83 19.58
C PHE A 7 -6.07 14.55 19.82
N ARG A 8 -6.07 15.65 20.60
CA ARG A 8 -7.30 16.43 20.81
C ARG A 8 -7.73 17.14 19.53
N GLU A 9 -6.79 17.79 18.85
CA GLU A 9 -7.04 18.49 17.59
C GLU A 9 -7.51 17.53 16.49
N TYR A 10 -6.98 16.31 16.48
CA TYR A 10 -7.46 15.23 15.61
C TYR A 10 -8.93 14.89 15.89
N LEU A 11 -9.30 14.60 17.15
CA LEU A 11 -10.69 14.30 17.50
C LEU A 11 -11.63 15.50 17.26
N ASP A 12 -11.17 16.72 17.50
CA ASP A 12 -11.91 17.95 17.19
C ASP A 12 -12.20 18.07 15.69
N THR A 13 -11.26 17.66 14.84
CA THR A 13 -11.42 17.69 13.38
C THR A 13 -12.36 16.58 12.91
N LEU A 14 -12.18 15.35 13.39
CA LEU A 14 -13.10 14.24 13.08
C LEU A 14 -14.55 14.57 13.44
N SER A 15 -14.78 15.08 14.66
CA SER A 15 -16.12 15.44 15.10
C SER A 15 -16.73 16.55 14.26
N ARG A 16 -15.98 17.61 13.93
CA ARG A 16 -16.48 18.68 13.06
C ARG A 16 -16.92 18.16 11.68
N THR A 17 -16.13 17.29 11.07
CA THR A 17 -16.47 16.69 9.77
C THR A 17 -17.71 15.80 9.88
N LEU A 18 -17.80 14.96 10.92
CA LEU A 18 -18.94 14.06 11.12
C LEU A 18 -20.26 14.79 11.43
N THR A 19 -20.23 15.94 12.10
CA THR A 19 -21.43 16.72 12.42
C THR A 19 -22.14 17.26 11.17
N GLN A 20 -21.47 17.33 10.00
CA GLN A 20 -22.10 17.77 8.75
C GLN A 20 -23.17 16.79 8.23
N GLY A 21 -23.10 15.51 8.65
CA GLY A 21 -24.15 14.51 8.42
C GLY A 21 -24.10 13.76 7.09
N ASP A 22 -23.24 14.18 6.15
CA ASP A 22 -23.00 13.56 4.84
C ASP A 22 -21.57 13.01 4.69
N ALA A 23 -20.79 13.00 5.77
CA ALA A 23 -19.40 12.55 5.78
C ALA A 23 -19.27 11.06 5.41
N THR A 24 -18.49 10.80 4.37
CA THR A 24 -18.03 9.45 4.00
C THR A 24 -16.74 9.08 4.71
N GLU A 25 -16.23 7.88 4.46
CA GLU A 25 -14.92 7.46 4.92
C GLU A 25 -13.80 8.39 4.41
N GLU A 26 -13.82 8.72 3.12
CA GLU A 26 -12.84 9.58 2.46
C GLU A 26 -12.88 11.02 2.98
N SER A 27 -14.03 11.46 3.50
CA SER A 27 -14.20 12.78 4.11
C SER A 27 -13.31 12.96 5.35
N LEU A 28 -12.92 11.86 6.00
CA LEU A 28 -12.05 11.87 7.18
C LEU A 28 -10.56 11.67 6.85
N TYR A 29 -10.22 11.39 5.59
CA TYR A 29 -8.83 11.15 5.21
C TYR A 29 -7.91 12.35 5.43
N PRO A 30 -8.32 13.61 5.14
CA PRO A 30 -7.49 14.76 5.45
C PRO A 30 -7.13 14.84 6.94
N ALA A 31 -8.09 14.52 7.82
CA ALA A 31 -7.88 14.57 9.27
C ALA A 31 -6.86 13.50 9.72
N LEU A 32 -6.96 12.28 9.20
CA LEU A 32 -6.00 11.20 9.53
C LEU A 32 -4.60 11.50 8.97
N SER A 33 -4.51 11.99 7.73
CA SER A 33 -3.24 12.36 7.10
C SER A 33 -2.53 13.49 7.86
N GLU A 34 -3.26 14.53 8.24
CA GLU A 34 -2.73 15.64 9.03
C GLU A 34 -2.31 15.18 10.42
N PHE A 35 -3.12 14.34 11.09
CA PHE A 35 -2.78 13.76 12.38
C PHE A 35 -1.46 12.99 12.35
N LEU A 36 -1.28 12.09 11.37
CA LEU A 36 -0.05 11.31 11.21
C LEU A 36 1.16 12.21 10.93
N SER A 37 1.00 13.23 10.09
CA SER A 37 2.06 14.18 9.74
C SER A 37 2.47 15.03 10.95
N GLN A 38 1.50 15.55 11.70
CA GLN A 38 1.73 16.34 12.92
C GLN A 38 2.36 15.50 14.02
N TYR A 39 1.89 14.26 14.20
CA TYR A 39 2.45 13.33 15.18
C TYR A 39 3.90 12.97 14.84
N ALA A 40 4.20 12.67 13.57
CA ALA A 40 5.56 12.41 13.12
C ALA A 40 6.47 13.62 13.34
N ALA A 41 6.00 14.83 13.01
CA ALA A 41 6.75 16.05 13.28
C ALA A 41 7.01 16.30 14.78
N ALA A 42 6.04 15.99 15.64
CA ALA A 42 6.18 16.12 17.10
C ALA A 42 7.15 15.10 17.72
N THR A 43 7.49 14.04 17.00
CA THR A 43 8.36 12.94 17.45
C THR A 43 9.67 12.86 16.65
N ASP A 44 10.17 14.01 16.17
CA ASP A 44 11.42 14.18 15.41
C ASP A 44 11.51 13.33 14.12
N ARG A 45 10.36 13.05 13.50
CA ARG A 45 10.21 12.36 12.22
C ARG A 45 9.53 13.25 11.17
N SER A 46 9.89 14.53 11.14
CA SER A 46 9.28 15.55 10.27
C SER A 46 9.44 15.28 8.76
N GLN A 47 10.33 14.38 8.38
CA GLN A 47 10.50 13.90 7.01
C GLN A 47 9.39 12.96 6.55
N VAL A 48 8.59 12.39 7.47
CA VAL A 48 7.51 11.47 7.12
C VAL A 48 6.53 12.14 6.16
N HIS A 49 6.16 11.42 5.10
CA HIS A 49 5.19 11.86 4.12
C HIS A 49 4.04 10.87 4.05
N VAL A 50 2.80 11.36 4.00
CA VAL A 50 1.59 10.54 3.89
C VAL A 50 0.94 10.79 2.53
N THR A 51 0.79 9.73 1.74
CA THR A 51 0.03 9.73 0.50
C THR A 51 -1.36 9.18 0.80
N VAL A 52 -2.40 10.02 0.63
CA VAL A 52 -3.82 9.65 0.74
C VAL A 52 -4.32 9.19 -0.61
N LEU A 53 -5.14 8.13 -0.63
CA LEU A 53 -5.69 7.54 -1.84
C LEU A 53 -4.58 7.43 -2.91
N PRO A 54 -3.49 6.69 -2.61
CA PRO A 54 -2.44 6.51 -3.59
C PRO A 54 -3.11 6.11 -4.90
N LYS A 55 -2.74 6.73 -6.01
CA LYS A 55 -3.33 6.40 -7.32
C LYS A 55 -3.30 4.87 -7.49
N LYS A 56 -4.35 4.26 -8.04
CA LYS A 56 -4.48 2.80 -8.26
C LYS A 56 -3.14 2.16 -8.58
N THR A 57 -2.61 1.47 -7.58
CA THR A 57 -1.43 0.64 -7.73
C THR A 57 -1.87 -0.78 -7.96
N GLU A 58 -0.92 -1.48 -8.55
CA GLU A 58 -0.77 -2.91 -8.50
C GLU A 58 -1.18 -3.54 -7.16
N ALA A 59 -0.72 -2.96 -6.04
CA ALA A 59 -0.99 -3.20 -4.60
C ALA A 59 -2.37 -3.68 -4.10
N GLY A 60 -3.41 -3.46 -4.90
CA GLY A 60 -4.59 -2.84 -4.33
C GLY A 60 -4.21 -1.51 -3.67
N ASN A 61 -5.17 -0.73 -3.23
CA ASN A 61 -4.85 0.52 -2.57
C ASN A 61 -5.35 0.50 -1.15
N PRO A 62 -4.45 0.25 -0.19
CA PRO A 62 -4.63 0.81 1.13
C PRO A 62 -4.95 2.30 0.99
N ASP A 63 -5.88 2.78 1.79
CA ASP A 63 -6.32 4.18 1.75
C ASP A 63 -5.16 5.16 1.98
N PHE A 64 -4.13 4.73 2.71
CA PHE A 64 -2.92 5.53 2.94
C PHE A 64 -1.64 4.73 2.75
N ARG A 65 -0.62 5.47 2.31
CA ARG A 65 0.77 5.03 2.31
C ARG A 65 1.61 6.03 3.08
N VAL A 66 2.47 5.52 3.95
CA VAL A 66 3.34 6.33 4.81
C VAL A 66 4.78 6.07 4.41
N TRP A 67 5.53 7.14 4.18
CA TRP A 67 6.91 7.14 3.70
C TRP A 67 7.85 7.70 4.76
N ASP A 68 9.09 7.25 4.76
CA ASP A 68 10.15 7.71 5.68
C ASP A 68 10.78 9.06 5.28
N GLY A 69 10.29 9.70 4.21
CA GLY A 69 10.82 10.95 3.66
C GLY A 69 11.95 10.78 2.66
N ARG A 70 12.37 9.55 2.36
CA ARG A 70 13.31 9.24 1.27
C ARG A 70 12.59 8.49 0.15
N GLN A 71 12.70 7.17 0.14
CA GLN A 71 12.11 6.28 -0.85
C GLN A 71 11.52 5.01 -0.21
N HIS A 72 11.60 4.84 1.11
CA HIS A 72 11.09 3.61 1.74
C HIS A 72 9.69 3.83 2.29
N VAL A 73 8.84 2.84 2.05
CA VAL A 73 7.52 2.78 2.67
C VAL A 73 7.68 2.31 4.11
N VAL A 74 7.24 3.14 5.05
CA VAL A 74 7.15 2.80 6.48
C VAL A 74 6.03 1.80 6.70
N GLY A 75 4.90 2.02 6.03
CA GLY A 75 3.76 1.11 6.12
C GLY A 75 2.53 1.67 5.43
N TYR A 76 1.45 0.91 5.55
CA TYR A 76 0.19 1.17 4.88
C TYR A 76 -0.91 1.32 5.93
N ILE A 77 -1.99 2.01 5.59
CA ILE A 77 -3.16 2.14 6.45
C ILE A 77 -4.41 1.89 5.62
N GLU A 78 -5.23 0.98 6.10
CA GLU A 78 -6.58 0.73 5.61
C GLU A 78 -7.57 1.37 6.58
N ALA A 79 -8.38 2.29 6.07
CA ALA A 79 -9.46 2.88 6.83
C ALA A 79 -10.76 2.09 6.61
N LYS A 80 -11.71 2.31 7.51
CA LYS A 80 -13.09 1.88 7.40
C LYS A 80 -13.99 2.97 7.90
N ALA A 81 -15.25 2.91 7.48
CA ALA A 81 -16.27 3.85 7.91
C ALA A 81 -16.23 4.07 9.44
N PRO A 82 -16.30 5.33 9.91
CA PRO A 82 -16.22 5.68 11.33
C PRO A 82 -17.36 5.09 12.18
N THR A 83 -18.44 4.64 11.54
CA THR A 83 -19.57 3.94 12.15
C THR A 83 -19.30 2.44 12.38
N THR A 84 -18.19 1.90 11.87
CA THR A 84 -17.79 0.50 12.06
C THR A 84 -17.30 0.30 13.49
N GLU A 85 -18.18 -0.16 14.39
CA GLU A 85 -17.83 -0.30 15.81
C GLU A 85 -16.87 -1.47 16.09
N ASN A 86 -16.90 -2.51 15.26
CA ASN A 86 -16.10 -3.71 15.43
C ASN A 86 -15.25 -4.00 14.20
N LEU A 87 -13.92 -3.94 14.38
CA LEU A 87 -12.93 -4.22 13.34
C LEU A 87 -12.48 -5.70 13.30
N GLU A 88 -12.85 -6.54 14.27
CA GLU A 88 -12.57 -7.99 14.21
C GLU A 88 -13.08 -8.66 12.92
N PRO A 89 -14.37 -8.54 12.53
CA PRO A 89 -14.85 -9.20 11.32
C PRO A 89 -14.25 -8.60 10.04
N VAL A 90 -13.83 -7.33 10.09
CA VAL A 90 -13.16 -6.67 8.96
C VAL A 90 -11.81 -7.33 8.69
N ALA A 91 -11.05 -7.67 9.74
CA ALA A 91 -9.77 -8.38 9.65
C ALA A 91 -9.86 -9.71 8.88
N GLU A 92 -11.05 -10.33 8.87
CA GLU A 92 -11.30 -11.62 8.23
C GLU A 92 -11.83 -11.51 6.80
N THR A 93 -12.05 -10.30 6.29
CA THR A 93 -12.45 -10.08 4.89
C THR A 93 -11.35 -10.52 3.93
N GLU A 94 -11.74 -10.99 2.75
CA GLU A 94 -10.78 -11.43 1.72
C GLU A 94 -9.79 -10.32 1.34
N GLN A 95 -10.29 -9.11 1.15
CA GLN A 95 -9.46 -7.93 0.89
C GLN A 95 -8.41 -7.73 1.98
N LEU A 96 -8.82 -7.71 3.25
CA LEU A 96 -7.89 -7.41 4.33
C LEU A 96 -6.93 -8.56 4.61
N ARG A 97 -7.35 -9.83 4.48
CA ARG A 97 -6.43 -10.98 4.54
C ARG A 97 -5.35 -10.89 3.47
N ARG A 98 -5.68 -10.48 2.24
CA ARG A 98 -4.70 -10.24 1.17
C ARG A 98 -3.72 -9.13 1.56
N TYR A 99 -4.21 -7.99 2.06
CA TYR A 99 -3.37 -6.88 2.51
C TYR A 99 -2.45 -7.29 3.67
N LEU A 100 -2.96 -8.03 4.65
CA LEU A 100 -2.17 -8.56 5.76
C LEU A 100 -1.07 -9.53 5.31
N SER A 101 -1.32 -10.32 4.26
CA SER A 101 -0.30 -11.22 3.70
C SER A 101 0.75 -10.51 2.84
N THR A 102 0.43 -9.31 2.32
CA THR A 102 1.27 -8.57 1.37
C THR A 102 2.10 -7.49 2.07
N PHE A 103 1.45 -6.68 2.89
CA PHE A 103 2.05 -5.52 3.50
C PHE A 103 2.68 -5.89 4.85
N PRO A 104 4.00 -5.74 5.00
CA PRO A 104 4.69 -6.20 6.19
C PRO A 104 4.42 -5.33 7.43
N ASN A 105 3.85 -4.13 7.24
CA ASN A 105 3.48 -3.19 8.30
C ASN A 105 2.19 -2.45 7.89
N LEU A 106 1.06 -2.81 8.50
CA LEU A 106 -0.27 -2.33 8.13
C LEU A 106 -1.03 -1.88 9.39
N ILE A 107 -1.68 -0.72 9.33
CA ILE A 107 -2.69 -0.31 10.32
C ILE A 107 -4.08 -0.48 9.72
N LEU A 108 -4.98 -1.14 10.46
CA LEU A 108 -6.42 -1.07 10.23
C LEU A 108 -7.04 -0.06 11.20
N THR A 109 -7.88 0.85 10.70
CA THR A 109 -8.53 1.85 11.56
C THR A 109 -9.95 2.19 11.11
N ASN A 110 -10.78 2.62 12.07
CA ASN A 110 -12.04 3.33 11.83
C ASN A 110 -11.94 4.80 12.29
N PHE A 111 -10.72 5.37 12.29
CA PHE A 111 -10.34 6.70 12.79
C PHE A 111 -10.32 6.85 14.32
N PHE A 112 -10.89 5.92 15.07
CA PHE A 112 -10.93 5.99 16.55
C PHE A 112 -10.25 4.80 17.23
N GLU A 113 -10.20 3.65 16.57
CA GLU A 113 -9.46 2.46 16.96
C GLU A 113 -8.36 2.18 15.93
N PHE A 114 -7.18 1.82 16.40
CA PHE A 114 -6.01 1.51 15.59
C PHE A 114 -5.56 0.08 15.91
N ARG A 115 -5.36 -0.73 14.86
CA ARG A 115 -4.81 -2.09 14.98
C ARG A 115 -3.57 -2.20 14.13
N LEU A 116 -2.44 -2.44 14.77
CA LEU A 116 -1.17 -2.63 14.08
C LEU A 116 -0.95 -4.10 13.78
N TYR A 117 -0.69 -4.41 12.52
CA TYR A 117 -0.28 -5.73 12.07
C TYR A 117 1.13 -5.68 11.49
N ARG A 118 1.91 -6.73 11.76
CA ARG A 118 3.23 -6.95 11.17
C ARG A 118 3.31 -8.33 10.56
N ASN A 119 3.66 -8.40 9.28
CA ASN A 119 3.72 -9.66 8.52
C ASN A 119 2.46 -10.53 8.72
N GLY A 120 1.29 -9.89 8.72
CA GLY A 120 -0.01 -10.53 8.91
C GLY A 120 -0.41 -10.82 10.35
N GLU A 121 0.47 -10.67 11.34
CA GLU A 121 0.17 -10.92 12.75
C GLU A 121 -0.23 -9.63 13.48
N LEU A 122 -1.25 -9.71 14.34
CA LEU A 122 -1.69 -8.59 15.18
C LEU A 122 -0.65 -8.30 16.27
N VAL A 123 -0.01 -7.14 16.20
CA VAL A 123 0.97 -6.67 17.20
C VAL A 123 0.23 -6.06 18.40
N GLY A 124 -0.82 -5.29 18.14
CA GLY A 124 -1.60 -4.65 19.18
C GLY A 124 -2.76 -3.84 18.62
N LYS A 125 -3.69 -3.48 19.51
CA LYS A 125 -4.82 -2.61 19.20
C LYS A 125 -5.07 -1.64 20.35
N ALA A 126 -5.45 -0.42 20.01
CA ALA A 126 -5.77 0.61 20.97
C ALA A 126 -6.91 1.50 20.47
N ARG A 127 -7.76 1.96 21.39
CA ARG A 127 -8.92 2.80 21.09
C ARG A 127 -8.73 4.19 21.66
N LEU A 128 -8.48 5.15 20.77
CA LEU A 128 -8.29 6.56 21.10
C LEU A 128 -9.55 7.18 21.69
N ALA A 129 -10.72 6.78 21.19
CA ALA A 129 -12.02 7.32 21.55
C ALA A 129 -13.16 6.37 21.15
N ARG A 130 -14.36 6.57 21.70
CA ARG A 130 -15.56 5.83 21.29
C ARG A 130 -16.20 6.45 20.04
N PRO A 131 -16.30 5.73 18.91
CA PRO A 131 -16.89 6.26 17.68
C PRO A 131 -18.33 6.75 17.85
N PHE A 132 -19.13 6.08 18.70
CA PHE A 132 -20.52 6.43 18.98
C PHE A 132 -20.71 7.89 19.40
N VAL A 133 -19.78 8.47 20.18
CA VAL A 133 -19.92 9.85 20.67
C VAL A 133 -19.84 10.85 19.52
N ALA A 134 -18.94 10.63 18.56
CA ALA A 134 -18.83 11.49 17.38
C ALA A 134 -19.95 11.22 16.37
N THR A 135 -20.24 9.94 16.09
CA THR A 135 -21.12 9.53 15.00
C THR A 135 -22.62 9.56 15.33
N LYS A 136 -23.00 9.45 16.62
CA LYS A 136 -24.42 9.44 17.05
C LYS A 136 -24.77 10.64 17.92
N LEU A 137 -23.87 11.08 18.79
CA LEU A 137 -24.13 12.23 19.67
C LEU A 137 -23.66 13.57 19.06
N GLY A 138 -22.92 13.54 17.95
CA GLY A 138 -22.43 14.75 17.28
C GLY A 138 -21.46 15.58 18.15
N ALA A 139 -20.81 14.94 19.12
CA ALA A 139 -19.93 15.60 20.08
C ALA A 139 -18.50 15.08 19.96
N ARG A 140 -17.54 15.85 20.50
CA ARG A 140 -16.16 15.39 20.59
C ARG A 140 -16.02 14.28 21.64
N PRO A 141 -15.58 13.07 21.27
CA PRO A 141 -15.34 12.03 22.25
C PRO A 141 -14.21 12.43 23.23
N PRO A 142 -14.29 11.99 24.50
CA PRO A 142 -13.14 12.06 25.38
C PRO A 142 -12.03 11.15 24.87
N LEU A 143 -10.79 11.55 25.14
CA LEU A 143 -9.62 10.70 24.92
C LEU A 143 -9.63 9.53 25.92
N GLU A 144 -9.37 8.32 25.43
CA GLU A 144 -9.25 7.09 26.23
C GLU A 144 -7.81 6.58 26.26
N GLN A 145 -7.42 5.73 25.30
CA GLN A 145 -6.14 4.99 25.32
C GLN A 145 -5.02 5.74 24.56
N VAL A 146 -4.71 6.96 24.99
CA VAL A 146 -3.74 7.82 24.29
C VAL A 146 -2.35 7.20 24.26
N ASP A 147 -1.90 6.69 25.41
CA ASP A 147 -0.52 6.21 25.58
C ASP A 147 -0.32 4.89 24.81
N GLU A 148 -1.36 4.05 24.70
CA GLU A 148 -1.35 2.83 23.89
C GLU A 148 -1.39 3.14 22.39
N VAL A 149 -2.20 4.11 21.94
CA VAL A 149 -2.19 4.55 20.54
C VAL A 149 -0.82 5.15 20.19
N GLN A 150 -0.23 5.94 21.09
CA GLN A 150 1.11 6.48 20.95
C GLN A 150 2.13 5.36 20.74
N THR A 151 2.08 4.32 21.58
CA THR A 151 2.95 3.14 21.47
C THR A 151 2.80 2.43 20.11
N LEU A 152 1.56 2.27 19.61
CA LEU A 152 1.32 1.67 18.30
C LEU A 152 1.89 2.52 17.16
N LEU A 153 1.71 3.84 17.21
CA LEU A 153 2.26 4.75 16.20
C LEU A 153 3.79 4.76 16.22
N GLU A 154 4.41 4.79 17.40
CA GLU A 154 5.88 4.67 17.53
C GLU A 154 6.39 3.37 16.92
N GLN A 155 5.73 2.24 17.20
CA GLN A 155 6.08 0.95 16.59
C GLN A 155 5.87 0.95 15.08
N PHE A 156 4.80 1.57 14.58
CA PHE A 156 4.52 1.70 13.15
C PHE A 156 5.60 2.53 12.45
N PHE A 157 5.93 3.72 12.97
CA PHE A 157 6.94 4.61 12.39
C PHE A 157 8.38 4.12 12.56
N ALA A 158 8.66 3.25 13.53
CA ALA A 158 9.96 2.62 13.70
C ALA A 158 10.18 1.40 12.78
N PHE A 159 9.16 0.99 12.02
CA PHE A 159 9.30 -0.13 11.11
C PHE A 159 10.30 0.19 10.00
N SER A 160 11.20 -0.77 9.75
CA SER A 160 12.10 -0.75 8.62
C SER A 160 12.28 -2.19 8.12
N LEU A 161 12.43 -2.35 6.81
CA LEU A 161 12.73 -3.64 6.24
C LEU A 161 14.13 -4.11 6.70
N PRO A 162 14.34 -5.44 6.85
CA PRO A 162 15.66 -5.96 7.21
C PRO A 162 16.73 -5.44 6.24
N LYS A 163 17.84 -4.92 6.78
CA LYS A 163 18.97 -4.45 5.97
C LYS A 163 19.65 -5.56 5.17
N ALA A 164 19.43 -6.82 5.54
CA ALA A 164 19.93 -7.99 4.84
C ALA A 164 18.87 -9.09 4.86
N TYR A 165 18.52 -9.60 3.68
CA TYR A 165 17.71 -10.79 3.53
C TYR A 165 18.62 -12.02 3.42
N SER A 166 18.17 -13.17 3.93
CA SER A 166 18.74 -14.46 3.52
C SER A 166 18.19 -14.79 2.12
N ALA A 167 18.82 -15.72 1.40
CA ALA A 167 18.31 -16.15 0.10
C ALA A 167 16.88 -16.70 0.21
N GLU A 168 16.57 -17.41 1.29
CA GLU A 168 15.24 -17.94 1.58
C GLU A 168 14.23 -16.82 1.86
N SER A 169 14.54 -15.89 2.78
CA SER A 169 13.60 -14.82 3.12
C SER A 169 13.38 -13.85 1.97
N LEU A 170 14.40 -13.61 1.15
CA LEU A 170 14.27 -12.85 -0.10
C LEU A 170 13.37 -13.56 -1.10
N ALA A 171 13.56 -14.86 -1.31
CA ALA A 171 12.74 -15.64 -2.24
C ALA A 171 11.26 -15.66 -1.82
N THR A 172 10.99 -15.82 -0.52
CA THR A 172 9.62 -15.74 0.01
C THR A 172 9.02 -14.35 -0.20
N ALA A 173 9.76 -13.29 0.12
CA ALA A 173 9.30 -11.91 -0.06
C ALA A 173 9.03 -11.56 -1.54
N LEU A 174 9.90 -12.01 -2.45
CA LEU A 174 9.71 -11.85 -3.89
C LEU A 174 8.50 -12.63 -4.39
N ALA A 175 8.30 -13.87 -3.93
CA ALA A 175 7.16 -14.70 -4.34
C ALA A 175 5.82 -14.06 -3.94
N VAL A 176 5.74 -13.49 -2.73
CA VAL A 176 4.56 -12.73 -2.27
C VAL A 176 4.32 -11.54 -3.18
N ARG A 177 5.33 -10.67 -3.40
CA ARG A 177 5.22 -9.49 -4.27
C ARG A 177 4.90 -9.84 -5.73
N THR A 178 5.41 -10.96 -6.24
CA THR A 178 5.17 -11.43 -7.61
C THR A 178 3.74 -11.94 -7.78
N ARG A 179 3.26 -12.75 -6.84
CA ARG A 179 1.86 -13.23 -6.84
C ARG A 179 0.91 -12.05 -6.77
N PHE A 180 1.26 -11.11 -5.91
CA PHE A 180 0.55 -9.87 -5.73
C PHE A 180 0.50 -9.06 -7.06
N LEU A 181 1.64 -8.88 -7.75
CA LEU A 181 1.71 -8.26 -9.08
C LEU A 181 0.85 -8.98 -10.14
N ARG A 182 0.72 -10.30 -10.05
CA ARG A 182 -0.13 -11.06 -10.96
C ARG A 182 -1.61 -10.78 -10.71
N ASP A 183 -2.06 -11.03 -9.47
CA ASP A 183 -3.47 -11.17 -9.13
C ASP A 183 -4.19 -9.81 -9.07
N GLU A 184 -3.54 -8.78 -8.54
CA GLU A 184 -4.21 -7.52 -8.23
C GLU A 184 -3.92 -6.41 -9.26
N VAL A 185 -3.00 -6.68 -10.19
CA VAL A 185 -2.60 -5.71 -11.22
C VAL A 185 -2.87 -6.23 -12.59
N VAL A 186 -2.16 -7.29 -12.96
CA VAL A 186 -2.06 -7.65 -14.36
C VAL A 186 -3.40 -8.27 -14.73
N ALA A 187 -3.95 -9.11 -13.87
CA ALA A 187 -5.29 -9.68 -14.04
C ALA A 187 -6.39 -8.59 -14.02
N GLU A 188 -6.36 -7.66 -13.06
CA GLU A 188 -7.37 -6.59 -12.95
C GLU A 188 -7.33 -5.61 -14.14
N GLU A 189 -6.14 -5.16 -14.55
CA GLU A 189 -5.98 -4.27 -15.70
C GLU A 189 -6.34 -5.02 -17.00
N LEU A 190 -5.94 -6.28 -17.16
CA LEU A 190 -6.36 -7.11 -18.30
C LEU A 190 -7.88 -7.25 -18.36
N ALA A 191 -8.55 -7.48 -17.23
CA ALA A 191 -10.01 -7.56 -17.18
C ALA A 191 -10.66 -6.24 -17.64
N GLN A 192 -10.16 -5.10 -17.16
CA GLN A 192 -10.64 -3.78 -17.56
C GLN A 192 -10.36 -3.47 -19.04
N GLU A 193 -9.17 -3.78 -19.53
CA GLU A 193 -8.80 -3.59 -20.94
C GLU A 193 -9.62 -4.49 -21.86
N GLN A 194 -9.92 -5.72 -21.42
CA GLN A 194 -10.80 -6.65 -22.12
C GLN A 194 -12.23 -6.13 -22.21
N GLU A 195 -12.80 -5.59 -21.13
CA GLU A 195 -14.13 -4.95 -21.18
C GLU A 195 -14.17 -3.77 -22.15
N LYS A 196 -13.09 -2.98 -22.22
CA LYS A 196 -12.94 -1.86 -23.15
C LYS A 196 -12.61 -2.30 -24.58
N GLY A 197 -12.21 -3.55 -24.78
CA GLY A 197 -11.75 -4.12 -26.05
C GLY A 197 -10.45 -3.52 -26.59
N ARG A 198 -9.67 -2.83 -25.76
CA ARG A 198 -8.40 -2.21 -26.15
C ARG A 198 -7.53 -1.94 -24.94
N GLY A 199 -6.23 -2.08 -25.12
CA GLY A 199 -5.28 -1.89 -24.05
C GLY A 199 -3.88 -2.41 -24.38
N HIS A 200 -2.88 -1.96 -23.64
CA HIS A 200 -1.50 -2.33 -23.91
C HIS A 200 -1.21 -3.76 -23.44
N LEU A 201 -1.66 -4.13 -22.24
CA LEU A 201 -1.48 -5.50 -21.71
C LEU A 201 -2.29 -6.51 -22.52
N LEU A 202 -3.51 -6.15 -22.91
CA LEU A 202 -4.34 -6.97 -23.78
C LEU A 202 -3.68 -7.20 -25.15
N GLY A 203 -3.10 -6.16 -25.75
CA GLY A 203 -2.36 -6.28 -27.01
C GLY A 203 -1.12 -7.17 -26.89
N PHE A 204 -0.39 -7.10 -25.77
CA PHE A 204 0.72 -8.03 -25.50
C PHE A 204 0.23 -9.46 -25.35
N TYR A 205 -0.85 -9.69 -24.61
CA TYR A 205 -1.46 -11.02 -24.47
C TYR A 205 -1.80 -11.63 -25.83
N GLU A 206 -2.50 -10.88 -26.68
CA GLU A 206 -2.89 -11.34 -28.02
C GLU A 206 -1.67 -11.66 -28.89
N ALA A 207 -0.64 -10.81 -28.85
CA ALA A 207 0.60 -11.05 -29.57
C ALA A 207 1.33 -12.32 -29.08
N PHE A 208 1.42 -12.51 -27.76
CA PHE A 208 2.02 -13.69 -27.15
C PHE A 208 1.26 -14.96 -27.52
N GLN A 209 -0.06 -14.94 -27.41
CA GLN A 209 -0.91 -16.07 -27.74
C GLN A 209 -0.79 -16.45 -29.22
N LYS A 210 -0.71 -15.46 -30.11
CA LYS A 210 -0.63 -15.67 -31.56
C LYS A 210 0.75 -16.12 -32.03
N HIS A 211 1.82 -15.58 -31.46
CA HIS A 211 3.17 -15.74 -32.01
C HIS A 211 4.09 -16.63 -31.20
N LEU A 212 3.82 -16.84 -29.91
CA LEU A 212 4.74 -17.54 -29.00
C LEU A 212 4.12 -18.77 -28.36
N ILE A 213 2.93 -18.64 -27.76
CA ILE A 213 2.31 -19.69 -26.94
C ILE A 213 0.85 -19.88 -27.36
N ALA A 214 0.62 -20.83 -28.26
CA ALA A 214 -0.73 -21.20 -28.66
C ALA A 214 -1.52 -21.73 -27.45
N GLY A 215 -2.73 -21.21 -27.24
CA GLY A 215 -3.60 -21.61 -26.12
C GLY A 215 -3.27 -20.93 -24.78
N LEU A 216 -2.40 -19.92 -24.76
CA LEU A 216 -2.17 -19.09 -23.57
C LEU A 216 -3.49 -18.48 -23.08
N THR A 217 -3.79 -18.64 -21.78
CA THR A 217 -4.94 -18.01 -21.12
C THR A 217 -4.56 -16.65 -20.56
N LEU A 218 -5.54 -15.81 -20.21
CA LEU A 218 -5.30 -14.52 -19.57
C LEU A 218 -4.58 -14.68 -18.22
N ASP A 219 -5.05 -15.61 -17.37
CA ASP A 219 -4.41 -15.91 -16.09
C ASP A 219 -2.96 -16.41 -16.29
N GLY A 220 -2.76 -17.26 -17.29
CA GLY A 220 -1.43 -17.77 -17.64
C GLY A 220 -0.51 -16.67 -18.15
N PHE A 221 -1.03 -15.71 -18.92
CA PHE A 221 -0.28 -14.53 -19.35
C PHE A 221 0.03 -13.61 -18.18
N ALA A 222 -0.92 -13.36 -17.27
CA ALA A 222 -0.69 -12.54 -16.09
C ALA A 222 0.41 -13.13 -15.20
N ASP A 223 0.41 -14.45 -14.99
CA ASP A 223 1.45 -15.15 -14.22
C ASP A 223 2.82 -15.05 -14.90
N LEU A 224 2.87 -15.30 -16.21
CA LEU A 224 4.09 -15.17 -17.00
C LEU A 224 4.65 -13.75 -16.98
N TYR A 225 3.76 -12.75 -17.10
CA TYR A 225 4.12 -11.34 -17.08
C TYR A 225 4.72 -10.96 -15.72
N ALA A 226 4.01 -11.24 -14.62
CA ALA A 226 4.45 -10.90 -13.27
C ALA A 226 5.80 -11.55 -12.92
N GLN A 227 5.97 -12.84 -13.22
CA GLN A 227 7.23 -13.53 -13.01
C GLN A 227 8.37 -12.93 -13.82
N THR A 228 8.10 -12.57 -15.08
CA THR A 228 9.09 -11.94 -15.96
C THR A 228 9.60 -10.62 -15.39
N ILE A 229 8.69 -9.78 -14.88
CA ILE A 229 9.03 -8.53 -14.22
C ILE A 229 9.84 -8.79 -12.94
N ALA A 230 9.38 -9.68 -12.06
CA ALA A 230 10.07 -9.99 -10.82
C ALA A 230 11.50 -10.49 -11.05
N TYR A 231 11.70 -11.43 -11.96
CA TYR A 231 13.02 -11.96 -12.27
C TYR A 231 13.92 -10.94 -12.96
N GLY A 232 13.40 -10.12 -13.87
CA GLY A 232 14.22 -9.10 -14.51
C GLY A 232 14.64 -7.99 -13.55
N LEU A 233 13.76 -7.57 -12.62
CA LEU A 233 14.11 -6.63 -11.55
C LEU A 233 15.16 -7.19 -10.61
N PHE A 234 15.00 -8.45 -10.18
CA PHE A 234 15.97 -9.13 -9.34
C PHE A 234 17.33 -9.23 -10.04
N ALA A 235 17.36 -9.66 -11.31
CA ALA A 235 18.58 -9.75 -12.09
C ALA A 235 19.26 -8.38 -12.27
N ALA A 236 18.47 -7.32 -12.50
CA ALA A 236 18.98 -5.96 -12.59
C ALA A 236 19.56 -5.49 -11.24
N ARG A 237 18.88 -5.76 -10.13
CA ARG A 237 19.33 -5.40 -8.77
C ARG A 237 20.63 -6.09 -8.39
N VAL A 238 20.81 -7.35 -8.76
CA VAL A 238 22.06 -8.12 -8.52
C VAL A 238 23.22 -7.56 -9.34
N ARG A 239 22.95 -6.99 -10.52
CA ARG A 239 23.97 -6.37 -11.38
C ARG A 239 24.27 -4.92 -11.00
N ALA A 240 23.29 -4.22 -10.43
CA ALA A 240 23.42 -2.85 -9.96
C ALA A 240 24.09 -2.77 -8.58
N GLY A 241 24.97 -1.78 -8.40
CA GLY A 241 25.60 -1.48 -7.12
C GLY A 241 24.66 -0.74 -6.15
N GLU A 242 25.18 0.26 -5.45
CA GLU A 242 24.33 1.19 -4.69
C GLU A 242 23.60 2.16 -5.63
N GLY A 243 22.38 2.60 -5.24
CA GLY A 243 21.56 3.53 -6.03
C GLY A 243 20.66 2.88 -7.09
N PHE A 244 20.19 1.65 -6.84
CA PHE A 244 19.19 1.01 -7.70
C PHE A 244 17.87 1.80 -7.70
N THR A 245 17.32 2.02 -8.88
CA THR A 245 16.03 2.69 -9.13
C THR A 245 15.33 1.95 -10.25
N GLY A 246 14.02 2.12 -10.40
CA GLY A 246 13.31 1.51 -11.54
C GLY A 246 13.85 1.88 -12.93
N ARG A 247 14.40 3.10 -13.07
CA ARG A 247 15.10 3.52 -14.30
C ARG A 247 16.36 2.69 -14.55
N ALA A 248 17.19 2.51 -13.52
CA ALA A 248 18.39 1.69 -13.60
C ALA A 248 18.06 0.21 -13.86
N ALA A 249 16.91 -0.26 -13.36
CA ALA A 249 16.43 -1.60 -13.62
C ALA A 249 16.12 -1.83 -15.10
N PHE A 250 15.41 -0.88 -15.73
CA PHE A 250 15.12 -0.90 -17.16
C PHE A 250 16.40 -0.85 -18.02
N ASP A 251 17.31 0.06 -17.69
CA ASP A 251 18.56 0.25 -18.44
C ASP A 251 19.47 -0.99 -18.36
N ALA A 252 19.33 -1.82 -17.31
CA ALA A 252 20.08 -3.05 -17.14
C ALA A 252 19.59 -4.22 -18.01
N ILE A 253 18.43 -4.10 -18.67
CA ILE A 253 17.85 -5.16 -19.50
C ILE A 253 18.60 -5.22 -20.85
N PRO A 254 19.15 -6.38 -21.23
CA PRO A 254 19.86 -6.52 -22.50
C PRO A 254 18.99 -6.08 -23.69
N HIS A 255 19.49 -5.14 -24.49
CA HIS A 255 18.80 -4.61 -25.67
C HIS A 255 18.53 -5.67 -26.75
N THR A 256 19.15 -6.85 -26.63
CA THR A 256 18.98 -7.98 -27.54
C THR A 256 17.68 -8.76 -27.33
N ILE A 257 16.97 -8.54 -26.21
CA ILE A 257 15.68 -9.20 -25.94
C ILE A 257 14.57 -8.15 -25.96
N CYS A 258 14.17 -7.75 -27.17
CA CYS A 258 13.20 -6.67 -27.40
C CYS A 258 11.87 -6.89 -26.65
N ILE A 259 11.35 -8.12 -26.62
CA ILE A 259 10.10 -8.46 -25.93
C ILE A 259 10.19 -8.18 -24.42
N LEU A 260 11.29 -8.56 -23.76
CA LEU A 260 11.48 -8.26 -22.34
C LEU A 260 11.57 -6.77 -22.12
N ARG A 261 12.28 -6.06 -22.99
CA ARG A 261 12.41 -4.61 -22.91
C ARG A 261 11.07 -3.92 -23.13
N ASP A 262 10.21 -4.39 -24.02
CA ASP A 262 8.89 -3.80 -24.26
C ASP A 262 7.91 -4.09 -23.10
N MET A 263 7.97 -5.29 -22.52
CA MET A 263 7.23 -5.61 -21.30
C MET A 263 7.69 -4.76 -20.11
N PHE A 264 9.00 -4.63 -19.92
CA PHE A 264 9.54 -3.74 -18.90
C PHE A 264 9.36 -2.27 -19.22
N GLN A 265 9.26 -1.88 -20.48
CA GLN A 265 8.97 -0.49 -20.85
C GLN A 265 7.58 -0.12 -20.37
N PHE A 266 6.60 -1.03 -20.46
CA PHE A 266 5.30 -0.83 -19.85
C PHE A 266 5.38 -0.59 -18.34
N VAL A 267 6.33 -1.22 -17.63
CA VAL A 267 6.57 -1.09 -16.17
C VAL A 267 7.56 0.02 -15.77
N SER A 268 8.46 0.48 -16.67
CA SER A 268 9.56 1.40 -16.34
C SER A 268 9.72 2.66 -17.22
N LEU A 269 9.15 2.76 -18.44
CA LEU A 269 9.38 3.90 -19.36
C LEU A 269 8.21 4.34 -20.27
N GLY A 270 7.06 3.65 -20.26
CA GLY A 270 5.81 4.21 -20.81
C GLY A 270 5.34 5.38 -19.96
N ASP A 271 4.24 6.07 -20.34
CA ASP A 271 3.47 6.91 -19.42
C ASP A 271 2.86 6.03 -18.32
N LEU A 272 3.74 5.48 -17.49
CA LEU A 272 3.39 4.76 -16.31
C LEU A 272 2.59 5.72 -15.46
N PRO A 273 1.42 5.29 -15.01
CA PRO A 273 0.90 5.85 -13.79
C PRO A 273 2.10 5.86 -12.79
N LYS A 274 2.45 7.05 -12.27
CA LYS A 274 3.33 7.25 -11.08
C LYS A 274 3.28 6.13 -10.00
N PRO A 275 2.17 5.40 -9.79
CA PRO A 275 2.07 4.31 -8.81
C PRO A 275 2.80 3.01 -9.14
N LEU A 276 3.49 2.88 -10.26
CA LEU A 276 4.31 1.69 -10.53
C LEU A 276 5.77 1.84 -10.11
N GLU A 277 6.23 3.07 -9.84
CA GLU A 277 7.61 3.35 -9.42
C GLU A 277 7.99 2.65 -8.10
N TRP A 278 7.04 2.45 -7.19
CA TRP A 278 7.35 1.99 -5.83
C TRP A 278 7.51 0.47 -5.67
N ILE A 279 6.88 -0.40 -6.48
CA ILE A 279 7.12 -1.86 -6.39
C ILE A 279 8.53 -2.20 -6.85
N VAL A 280 9.07 -1.37 -7.74
CA VAL A 280 10.43 -1.50 -8.23
C VAL A 280 11.44 -0.93 -7.22
N ASP A 281 11.05 0.12 -6.48
CA ASP A 281 11.90 0.78 -5.49
C ASP A 281 11.83 0.14 -4.07
N ASP A 282 10.73 -0.55 -3.69
CA ASP A 282 10.55 -1.28 -2.41
C ASP A 282 11.13 -2.71 -2.41
#